data_AF-A0A383CT70-F1
#
_entry.id   AF-A0A383CT70-F1
#
_cell.length_a   1.000
_cell.length_b   1.000
_cell.length_c   1.000
_cell.angle_alpha   90.00
_cell.angle_beta   90.00
_cell.angle_gamma   90.00
#
_symmetry.space_group_name_H-M   'P 1'
#
loop_
_entity.id
_entity.type
_entity.pdbx_description
1 polymer ?
#
loop_
_entity_poly.entity_id
_entity_poly.type
_entity_poly.pdbx_seq_one_letter_code
_entity_poly.pdbx_strand_id
1 'polypeptide(L)'
;AGGDDYFLPFMDATSRDGSYTDGRYLYLPASGDGRLLVGFNYAYNACCAYNPHWSCPIPTSESRLTPMIDAGKKAFPDAEGHERH
;
A
#
# COMPACT_ATOMS: atom_id res chain seq x y z
N ALA A 1 2.96 -20.60 6.48
CA ALA A 1 3.47 -21.01 7.79
C ALA A 1 3.38 -19.81 8.72
N GLY A 2 2.69 -19.91 9.87
CA GLY A 2 2.95 -19.05 11.03
C GLY A 2 2.10 -17.79 11.26
N GLY A 3 0.78 -17.93 11.43
CA GLY A 3 0.05 -17.30 12.56
C GLY A 3 -0.24 -15.79 12.60
N ASP A 4 0.73 -14.89 12.47
CA ASP A 4 0.56 -13.48 12.85
C ASP A 4 1.27 -12.52 11.87
N ASP A 5 0.77 -12.44 10.63
CA ASP A 5 1.18 -11.40 9.70
C ASP A 5 0.27 -10.17 9.88
N TYR A 6 0.86 -9.00 10.15
CA TYR A 6 0.14 -7.75 10.25
C TYR A 6 -0.11 -7.16 8.87
N PHE A 7 -1.34 -6.77 8.60
CA PHE A 7 -1.71 -6.05 7.39
C PHE A 7 -1.62 -4.53 7.62
N LEU A 8 -0.79 -3.84 6.84
CA LEU A 8 -0.60 -2.39 6.91
C LEU A 8 -1.02 -1.73 5.60
N PRO A 9 -2.23 -1.15 5.53
CA PRO A 9 -2.60 -0.23 4.47
C PRO A 9 -2.09 1.18 4.77
N PHE A 10 -1.36 1.78 3.82
CA PHE A 10 -0.76 3.11 4.01
C PHE A 10 -0.84 3.98 2.75
N MET A 11 -0.76 5.28 2.96
CA MET A 11 -0.55 6.28 1.92
C MET A 11 0.72 7.06 2.23
N ASP A 12 1.38 7.55 1.19
CA ASP A 12 2.54 8.42 1.33
C ASP A 12 2.51 9.54 0.28
N ALA A 13 3.46 10.47 0.30
CA ALA A 13 3.43 11.60 -0.63
C ALA A 13 3.56 11.20 -2.12
N THR A 14 4.02 9.98 -2.44
CA THR A 14 4.02 9.43 -3.80
C THR A 14 2.65 8.98 -4.27
N SER A 15 1.67 8.77 -3.39
CA SER A 15 0.31 8.38 -3.78
C SER A 15 -0.39 9.45 -4.62
N ARG A 16 0.09 10.69 -4.63
CA ARG A 16 -0.41 11.73 -5.54
C ARG A 16 0.25 11.71 -6.93
N ASP A 17 1.54 11.37 -7.02
CA ASP A 17 2.36 11.66 -8.22
C ASP A 17 3.19 10.48 -8.78
N GLY A 18 3.22 9.30 -8.12
CA GLY A 18 4.10 8.19 -8.55
C GLY A 18 3.69 6.75 -8.19
N SER A 19 2.79 6.55 -7.23
CA SER A 19 2.24 5.24 -6.83
C SER A 19 0.72 5.22 -6.89
N TYR A 20 0.07 4.08 -6.61
CA TYR A 20 -1.39 3.98 -6.71
C TYR A 20 -2.08 4.96 -5.75
N THR A 21 -3.09 5.67 -6.26
CA THR A 21 -3.68 6.85 -5.61
C THR A 21 -4.39 6.55 -4.31
N ASP A 22 -4.95 5.35 -4.19
CA ASP A 22 -5.66 4.92 -2.98
C ASP A 22 -4.75 4.22 -1.96
N GLY A 23 -3.43 4.25 -2.19
CA GLY A 23 -2.41 3.74 -1.27
C GLY A 23 -1.86 2.37 -1.62
N ARG A 24 -0.99 1.85 -0.74
CA ARG A 24 -0.29 0.57 -0.91
C ARG A 24 -0.35 -0.26 0.36
N TYR A 25 -0.10 -1.55 0.19
CA TYR A 25 -0.23 -2.52 1.27
C TYR A 25 1.12 -3.19 1.58
N LEU A 26 1.28 -3.60 2.83
CA LEU A 26 2.36 -4.45 3.32
C LEU A 26 1.78 -5.56 4.20
N TYR A 27 2.33 -6.77 4.06
CA TYR A 27 2.23 -7.81 5.07
C TYR A 27 3.54 -7.84 5.84
N LEU A 28 3.44 -7.69 7.16
CA LEU A 28 4.57 -7.61 8.07
C LEU A 28 4.57 -8.83 8.98
N PRO A 29 5.57 -9.71 8.89
CA PRO A 29 5.65 -10.85 9.79
C PRO A 29 5.88 -10.35 11.23
N ALA A 30 5.18 -10.94 12.20
CA ALA A 30 5.48 -10.70 13.61
C ALA A 30 6.91 -11.11 13.94
N SER A 31 7.67 -10.23 14.61
CA SER A 31 9.01 -10.55 15.11
C SER A 31 9.03 -11.03 16.57
N GLY A 32 7.87 -11.05 17.25
CA GLY A 32 7.71 -11.56 18.62
C GLY A 32 8.30 -10.68 19.73
N ASP A 33 8.99 -9.59 19.39
CA ASP A 33 9.62 -8.63 20.31
C ASP A 33 8.83 -7.32 20.45
N GLY A 34 7.59 -7.29 19.93
CA GLY A 34 6.72 -6.11 19.94
C GLY A 34 7.14 -5.02 18.95
N ARG A 35 8.08 -5.29 18.05
CA ARG A 35 8.46 -4.42 16.93
C ARG A 35 8.00 -5.01 15.61
N LEU A 36 8.05 -4.22 14.55
CA LEU A 36 7.81 -4.69 13.19
C LEU A 36 8.88 -4.10 12.26
N LEU A 37 9.48 -4.95 11.44
CA LEU A 37 10.39 -4.49 10.40
C LEU A 37 9.59 -4.12 9.15
N VAL A 38 9.51 -2.82 8.85
CA VAL A 38 8.75 -2.32 7.71
C VAL A 38 9.66 -2.16 6.49
N GLY A 39 9.52 -3.07 5.53
CA GLY A 39 10.25 -3.03 4.26
C GLY A 39 9.40 -2.47 3.12
N PHE A 40 9.44 -1.15 2.88
CA PHE A 40 8.64 -0.51 1.82
C PHE A 40 8.96 -0.99 0.39
N ASN A 41 10.14 -1.59 0.18
CA ASN A 41 10.48 -2.25 -1.10
C ASN A 41 9.52 -3.39 -1.47
N TYR A 42 8.81 -3.95 -0.50
CA TYR A 42 7.83 -5.02 -0.69
C TYR A 42 6.39 -4.50 -0.76
N ALA A 43 6.18 -3.18 -0.76
CA ALA A 43 4.85 -2.60 -0.86
C ALA A 43 4.23 -2.92 -2.22
N TYR A 44 2.97 -3.33 -2.22
CA TYR A 44 2.24 -3.70 -3.44
C TYR A 44 0.92 -2.92 -3.56
N ASN A 45 0.46 -2.76 -4.80
CA ASN A 45 -0.81 -2.10 -5.07
C ASN A 45 -1.98 -3.02 -4.72
N ALA A 46 -3.02 -2.43 -4.15
CA ALA A 46 -4.25 -3.12 -3.84
C ALA A 46 -4.91 -3.73 -5.08
N CYS A 47 -5.71 -4.77 -4.92
CA CYS A 47 -6.34 -5.46 -6.04
C CYS A 47 -7.30 -4.54 -6.84
N CYS A 48 -7.99 -3.61 -6.19
CA CYS A 48 -8.79 -2.55 -6.81
C CYS A 48 -8.00 -1.64 -7.75
N ALA A 49 -6.66 -1.57 -7.61
CA ALA A 49 -5.82 -0.84 -8.55
C ALA A 49 -5.84 -1.45 -9.96
N TYR A 50 -6.30 -2.70 -10.11
CA TYR A 50 -6.34 -3.43 -11.38
C TYR A 50 -7.77 -3.74 -11.85
N ASN A 51 -8.76 -3.67 -10.96
CA ASN A 51 -10.16 -3.93 -11.27
C ASN A 51 -11.06 -3.08 -10.36
N PRO A 52 -11.77 -2.07 -10.91
CA PRO A 52 -12.58 -1.15 -10.12
C PRO A 52 -13.80 -1.84 -9.47
N HIS A 53 -14.14 -3.06 -9.88
CA HIS A 53 -15.24 -3.83 -9.27
C HIS A 53 -14.86 -4.53 -7.95
N TRP A 54 -13.62 -4.39 -7.49
CA TRP A 54 -13.14 -5.01 -6.26
C TRP A 54 -13.10 -4.00 -5.10
N SER A 55 -13.65 -4.39 -3.95
CA SER A 55 -13.65 -3.55 -2.75
C SER A 55 -12.33 -3.64 -2.01
N CYS A 56 -11.73 -2.48 -1.71
CA CYS A 56 -10.46 -2.35 -1.01
C CYS A 56 -10.60 -1.58 0.31
N PRO A 57 -9.86 -1.96 1.36
CA PRO A 57 -9.72 -1.13 2.56
C PRO A 57 -9.05 0.20 2.23
N ILE A 58 -9.72 1.32 2.53
CA ILE A 58 -9.12 2.65 2.37
C ILE A 58 -8.22 2.92 3.59
N PRO A 59 -6.94 3.33 3.42
CA PRO A 59 -6.08 3.67 4.54
C PRO A 59 -6.66 4.84 5.37
N THR A 60 -6.60 4.72 6.70
CA THR A 60 -7.07 5.77 7.62
C THR A 60 -6.14 6.98 7.59
N SER A 61 -6.54 8.09 8.23
CA SER A 61 -5.68 9.27 8.35
C SER A 61 -4.38 9.00 9.11
N GLU A 62 -4.40 8.08 10.07
CA GLU A 62 -3.26 7.74 10.91
C GLU A 62 -2.18 6.96 10.14
N SER A 63 -2.55 6.27 9.06
CA SER A 63 -1.61 5.57 8.18
C SER A 63 -1.19 6.40 6.95
N ARG A 64 -1.36 7.73 7.00
CA ARG A 64 -0.81 8.66 6.02
C ARG A 64 0.56 9.16 6.48
N LEU A 65 1.58 8.81 5.71
CA LEU A 65 2.96 9.21 5.94
C LEU A 65 3.26 10.49 5.15
N THR A 66 3.89 11.48 5.79
CA THR A 66 4.35 12.71 5.13
C THR A 66 5.47 12.51 4.09
N PRO A 67 6.49 11.65 4.29
CA PRO A 67 7.57 11.52 3.32
C PRO A 67 7.14 10.85 2.01
N MET A 68 7.88 11.12 0.93
CA MET A 68 7.79 10.33 -0.30
C MET A 68 8.51 9.00 -0.12
N ILE A 69 7.86 7.90 -0.50
CA ILE A 69 8.44 6.54 -0.45
C ILE A 69 8.58 6.00 -1.88
N ASP A 70 9.71 6.31 -2.53
CA ASP A 70 10.08 5.78 -3.86
C ASP A 70 10.69 4.37 -3.77
N ALA A 71 9.92 3.45 -3.21
CA ALA A 71 10.26 2.03 -3.05
C ALA A 71 8.99 1.20 -3.24
N GLY A 72 9.11 -0.06 -3.68
CA GLY A 72 7.94 -0.93 -3.91
C GLY A 72 7.31 -0.76 -5.28
N LYS A 73 6.12 -1.33 -5.48
CA LYS A 73 5.46 -1.36 -6.79
C LYS A 73 4.98 0.05 -7.19
N LYS A 74 5.29 0.46 -8.42
CA LYS A 74 4.74 1.67 -9.05
C LYS A 74 3.33 1.38 -9.59
N ALA A 75 2.54 2.43 -9.80
CA ALA A 75 1.27 2.30 -10.52
C ALA A 75 1.53 1.93 -11.98
N PHE A 76 0.70 1.05 -12.55
CA PHE A 76 0.71 0.79 -13.98
C PHE A 76 -0.30 1.73 -14.65
N PRO A 77 0.11 2.52 -15.66
CA PRO A 77 -0.76 3.50 -16.29
C PRO A 77 -1.95 2.90 -17.08
N ASP A 78 -1.90 1.60 -17.41
CA ASP A 78 -2.92 0.93 -18.23
C ASP A 78 -3.87 0.01 -17.40
N ALA A 79 -3.89 0.17 -16.08
CA ALA A 79 -4.88 -0.53 -15.27
C ALA A 79 -6.26 0.13 -15.47
N GLU A 80 -7.20 -0.61 -16.07
CA GLU A 80 -8.51 -0.08 -16.46
C GLU A 80 -9.24 0.62 -15.29
N GLY A 81 -9.75 1.83 -15.53
CA GLY A 81 -10.77 2.46 -14.69
C GLY A 81 -10.31 3.43 -13.60
N HIS A 82 -9.03 3.78 -13.51
CA HIS A 82 -8.53 4.81 -12.57
C HIS A 82 -8.20 6.12 -13.29
N GLU A 83 -9.21 6.96 -13.51
CA GLU A 83 -9.00 8.34 -13.93
C GLU A 83 -8.34 9.12 -12.78
N ARG A 84 -7.22 9.81 -13.07
CA ARG A 84 -6.54 10.66 -12.06
C ARG A 84 -7.48 11.80 -11.66
N HIS A 85 -8.01 11.73 -10.44
CA HIS A 85 -8.84 12.78 -9.84
C HIS A 85 -8.00 13.78 -9.03
#